data_AF-A0A7S0Y8N6-F1
#
_entry.id   AF-A0A7S0Y8N6-F1
#
_cell.length_a   1.000
_cell.length_b   1.000
_cell.length_c   1.000
_cell.angle_alpha   90.00
_cell.angle_beta   90.00
_cell.angle_gamma   90.00
#
_symmetry.space_group_name_H-M   'P 1'
#
loop_
_entity.id
_entity.type
_entity.pdbx_description
1 polymer ?
#
loop_
_entity_poly.entity_id
_entity_poly.type
_entity_poly.pdbx_seq_one_letter_code
_entity_poly.pdbx_strand_id
1 'polypeptide(L)'
;FRGKDFNVSINTSKLSVKAKRCLSGEDKPITFLEGKLVDTILVDESSWTLEGGIMTITLDKKAKKFWTAVLEEDIEKYKIDTELVDSRRRIDEYDDATQAHFRKMIFDQNQYHLGGPTADEILGKTKKASNIPGLPPGVKYTDNNSKGGDSNKSETPELPPGVEYIDKKTLDEAEKGKK
;
A
#
# COMPACT_ATOMS: atom_id res chain seq x y z
N PHE A 1 -24.36 26.03 22.09
CA PHE A 1 -23.46 25.31 23.01
C PHE A 1 -22.09 25.97 22.96
N ARG A 2 -21.39 26.05 24.08
CA ARG A 2 -19.98 26.49 24.18
C ARG A 2 -19.11 25.28 24.52
N GLY A 3 -17.79 25.36 24.29
CA GLY A 3 -16.86 24.24 24.53
C GLY A 3 -16.97 23.64 25.93
N LYS A 4 -17.22 24.47 26.95
CA LYS A 4 -17.41 24.02 28.35
C LYS A 4 -18.62 23.09 28.55
N ASP A 5 -19.61 23.16 27.66
CA ASP A 5 -20.86 22.38 27.74
C ASP A 5 -20.67 20.94 27.25
N PHE A 6 -19.49 20.59 26.75
CA PHE A 6 -19.16 19.23 26.31
C PHE A 6 -18.12 18.58 27.25
N ASN A 7 -18.24 17.27 27.39
CA ASN A 7 -17.23 16.39 27.96
C ASN A 7 -16.65 15.58 26.80
N VAL A 8 -15.43 15.92 26.40
CA VAL A 8 -14.69 15.25 25.32
C VAL A 8 -13.51 14.52 25.97
N SER A 9 -13.52 13.19 25.90
CA SER A 9 -12.47 12.33 26.41
C SER A 9 -11.83 11.60 25.23
N ILE A 10 -10.61 12.00 24.89
CA ILE A 10 -9.77 11.35 23.87
C ILE A 10 -8.73 10.51 24.61
N ASN A 11 -8.81 9.18 24.48
CA ASN A 11 -7.85 8.24 25.05
C ASN A 11 -7.20 7.43 23.93
N THR A 12 -6.10 6.73 24.24
CA THR A 12 -5.32 5.95 23.26
C THR A 12 -6.16 4.97 22.44
N SER A 13 -7.21 4.38 23.03
CA SER A 13 -8.06 3.38 22.37
C SER A 13 -9.55 3.66 22.51
N LYS A 14 -9.96 4.81 23.08
CA LYS A 14 -11.37 5.12 23.33
C LYS A 14 -11.65 6.58 23.06
N LEU A 15 -12.82 6.86 22.49
CA LEU A 15 -13.29 8.20 22.22
C LEU A 15 -14.69 8.37 22.79
N SER A 16 -14.90 9.46 23.54
CA SER A 16 -16.21 9.81 24.07
C SER A 16 -16.48 11.31 23.99
N VAL A 17 -17.68 11.64 23.55
CA VAL A 17 -18.21 12.99 23.38
C VAL A 17 -19.62 13.01 23.93
N LYS A 18 -19.80 13.70 25.05
CA LYS A 18 -21.11 13.85 25.71
C LYS A 18 -21.41 15.31 25.96
N ALA A 19 -22.65 15.73 25.74
CA ALA A 19 -23.12 16.99 26.29
C ALA A 19 -23.17 16.88 27.83
N LYS A 20 -22.78 17.93 28.54
CA LYS A 20 -22.97 18.03 30.00
C LYS A 20 -24.34 18.55 30.38
N ARG A 21 -24.94 19.35 29.49
CA ARG A 21 -26.29 19.92 29.68
C ARG A 21 -27.29 19.16 28.81
N CYS A 22 -28.50 18.99 29.32
CA CYS A 22 -29.60 18.47 28.52
C CYS A 22 -30.07 19.53 27.51
N LEU A 23 -30.58 19.09 26.36
CA LEU A 23 -31.32 19.96 25.46
C LEU A 23 -32.66 20.35 26.08
N SER A 24 -33.24 21.46 25.62
CA SER A 24 -34.56 21.90 26.06
C SER A 24 -35.60 20.85 25.66
N GLY A 25 -36.15 20.13 26.64
CA GLY A 25 -37.13 19.04 26.42
C GLY A 25 -36.58 17.63 26.60
N GLU A 26 -35.31 17.45 26.97
CA GLU A 26 -34.74 16.14 27.31
C GLU A 26 -34.32 16.08 28.79
N ASP A 27 -34.62 14.96 29.45
CA ASP A 27 -34.24 14.73 30.85
C ASP A 27 -32.79 14.23 31.00
N LYS A 28 -32.15 13.79 29.92
CA LYS A 28 -30.80 13.21 29.94
C LYS A 28 -29.85 13.96 29.00
N PRO A 29 -28.55 14.05 29.34
CA PRO A 29 -27.56 14.62 28.45
C PRO A 29 -27.31 13.71 27.25
N ILE A 30 -27.20 14.30 26.05
CA ILE A 30 -26.94 13.55 24.80
C ILE A 30 -25.50 13.05 24.75
N THR A 31 -25.35 11.77 24.41
CA THR A 31 -24.08 11.20 23.94
C THR A 31 -24.06 11.30 22.42
N PHE A 32 -23.09 12.03 21.87
CA PHE A 32 -22.93 12.14 20.42
C PHE A 32 -22.09 11.01 19.85
N LEU A 33 -21.03 10.65 20.57
CA LEU A 33 -20.08 9.63 20.15
C LEU A 33 -19.53 8.95 21.40
N GLU A 34 -19.56 7.63 21.46
CA GLU A 34 -18.95 6.86 22.52
C GLU A 34 -18.58 5.49 21.97
N GLY A 35 -17.32 5.10 22.10
CA GLY A 35 -16.90 3.77 21.68
C GLY A 35 -15.40 3.55 21.75
N LYS A 36 -15.01 2.33 21.40
CA LYS A 36 -13.61 1.91 21.26
C LYS A 36 -13.13 2.24 19.84
N LEU A 37 -11.94 2.83 19.74
CA LEU A 37 -11.28 3.10 18.47
C LEU A 37 -10.78 1.80 17.85
N VAL A 38 -10.79 1.72 16.51
CA VAL A 38 -10.33 0.54 15.76
C VAL A 38 -8.84 0.24 15.98
N ASP A 39 -8.03 1.28 16.13
CA ASP A 39 -6.62 1.14 16.49
C ASP A 39 -6.20 2.32 17.39
N THR A 40 -4.98 2.25 17.90
CA THR A 40 -4.42 3.21 18.84
C THR A 40 -4.04 4.55 18.20
N ILE A 41 -4.24 5.62 18.96
CA ILE A 41 -3.92 7.00 18.56
C ILE A 41 -2.86 7.62 19.48
N LEU A 42 -2.18 8.66 18.98
CA LEU A 42 -1.29 9.52 19.77
C LEU A 42 -2.14 10.63 20.39
N VAL A 43 -2.47 10.46 21.67
CA VAL A 43 -3.38 11.37 22.39
C VAL A 43 -2.81 12.79 22.49
N ASP A 44 -1.49 12.91 22.70
CA ASP A 44 -0.82 14.20 22.85
C ASP A 44 -0.82 15.05 21.56
N GLU A 45 -0.93 14.40 20.40
CA GLU A 45 -1.01 15.04 19.08
C GLU A 45 -2.47 15.16 18.58
N SER A 46 -3.41 14.53 19.28
CA SER A 46 -4.83 14.59 18.96
C SER A 46 -5.47 15.79 19.64
N SER A 47 -6.36 16.48 18.93
CA SER A 47 -7.02 17.68 19.44
C SER A 47 -8.48 17.74 19.03
N TRP A 48 -9.24 18.63 19.67
CA TRP A 48 -10.61 18.93 19.28
C TRP A 48 -10.85 20.44 19.33
N THR A 49 -11.69 20.92 18.43
CA THR A 49 -12.08 22.32 18.35
C THR A 49 -13.59 22.44 18.18
N LEU A 50 -14.15 23.57 18.60
CA LEU A 50 -15.57 23.88 18.43
C LEU A 50 -15.69 25.26 17.78
N GLU A 51 -16.13 25.29 16.52
CA GLU A 51 -16.28 26.51 15.73
C GLU A 51 -17.67 26.55 15.12
N GLY A 52 -18.39 27.67 15.29
CA GLY A 52 -19.71 27.85 14.68
C GLY A 52 -20.77 26.82 15.09
N GLY A 53 -20.56 26.08 16.19
CA GLY A 53 -21.44 24.98 16.60
C GLY A 53 -21.10 23.62 15.99
N ILE A 54 -20.06 23.56 15.15
CA ILE A 54 -19.50 22.32 14.60
C ILE A 54 -18.29 21.95 15.46
N MET A 55 -18.27 20.70 15.95
CA MET A 55 -17.13 20.18 16.68
C MET A 55 -16.29 19.32 15.76
N THR A 56 -15.02 19.68 15.62
CA THR A 56 -14.05 18.95 14.81
C THR A 56 -13.08 18.23 15.74
N ILE A 57 -12.90 16.93 15.51
CA ILE A 57 -11.98 16.09 16.27
C ILE A 57 -10.89 15.62 15.32
N THR A 58 -9.65 15.95 15.63
CA THR A 58 -8.46 15.55 14.88
C THR A 58 -7.73 14.48 15.67
N LEU A 59 -7.66 13.27 15.11
CA LEU A 59 -7.00 12.13 15.72
C LEU A 59 -5.72 11.79 14.96
N ASP A 60 -4.60 11.72 15.67
CA ASP A 60 -3.34 11.25 15.08
C ASP A 60 -3.18 9.74 15.30
N LYS A 61 -2.95 9.00 14.22
CA LYS A 61 -2.86 7.54 14.26
C LYS A 61 -1.44 7.12 14.63
N LYS A 62 -1.31 6.29 15.67
CA LYS A 62 0.00 5.74 16.06
C LYS A 62 0.64 4.90 14.94
N ALA A 63 -0.18 4.19 14.16
CA ALA A 63 0.27 3.43 13.00
C ALA A 63 -0.44 3.92 11.73
N LYS A 64 0.31 4.01 10.63
CA LYS A 64 -0.21 4.39 9.29
C LYS A 64 -1.02 3.24 8.68
N LYS A 65 -2.17 2.92 9.27
CA LYS A 65 -3.11 1.90 8.80
C LYS A 65 -4.38 2.54 8.25
N PHE A 66 -4.91 1.92 7.20
CA PHE A 66 -6.24 2.23 6.71
C PHE A 66 -7.29 1.82 7.75
N TRP A 67 -8.24 2.70 8.02
CA TRP A 67 -9.33 2.48 8.95
C TRP A 67 -10.63 2.49 8.15
N THR A 68 -11.40 1.40 8.19
CA THR A 68 -12.71 1.30 7.55
C THR A 68 -13.79 2.07 8.28
N ALA A 69 -13.63 2.27 9.59
CA ALA A 69 -14.45 3.13 10.44
C ALA A 69 -13.60 3.70 11.59
N VAL A 70 -14.11 4.69 12.32
CA VAL A 70 -13.40 5.29 13.45
C VAL A 70 -13.57 4.48 14.73
N LEU A 71 -14.80 4.03 15.00
CA LEU A 71 -15.13 3.18 16.14
C LEU A 71 -15.32 1.73 15.68
N GLU A 72 -15.00 0.77 16.55
CA GLU A 72 -15.19 -0.66 16.30
C GLU A 72 -16.67 -1.01 16.09
N GLU A 73 -17.55 -0.42 16.90
CA GLU A 73 -19.00 -0.64 16.84
C GLU A 73 -19.61 -0.10 15.53
N ASP A 74 -18.99 0.92 14.95
CA ASP A 74 -19.44 1.53 13.70
C ASP A 74 -18.97 0.76 12.46
N ILE A 75 -18.06 -0.21 12.60
CA ILE A 75 -17.55 -0.98 11.44
C ILE A 75 -18.69 -1.70 10.71
N GLU A 76 -19.68 -2.22 11.42
CA GLU A 76 -20.77 -2.98 10.79
C GLU A 76 -21.77 -2.07 10.07
N LYS A 77 -21.98 -0.85 10.57
CA LYS A 77 -23.05 0.05 10.11
C LYS A 77 -22.56 1.18 9.20
N TYR A 78 -21.36 1.67 9.43
CA TYR A 78 -20.79 2.85 8.79
C TYR A 78 -19.43 2.56 8.15
N LYS A 79 -19.19 1.30 7.75
CA LYS A 79 -18.02 0.91 6.98
C LYS A 79 -17.86 1.80 5.75
N ILE A 80 -16.65 2.30 5.53
CA ILE A 80 -16.28 2.89 4.24
C ILE A 80 -16.32 1.80 3.18
N ASP A 81 -17.23 1.95 2.22
CA ASP A 81 -17.31 1.09 1.05
C ASP A 81 -16.25 1.50 0.02
N THR A 82 -15.23 0.67 -0.13
CA THR A 82 -14.14 0.88 -1.09
C THR A 82 -14.49 0.41 -2.50
N GLU A 83 -15.59 -0.34 -2.68
CA GLU A 83 -16.01 -0.85 -4.00
C GLU A 83 -16.71 0.23 -4.83
N LEU A 84 -17.36 1.20 -4.16
CA LEU A 84 -17.97 2.35 -4.82
C LEU A 84 -16.94 3.29 -5.46
N VAL A 85 -15.69 3.25 -4.97
CA VAL A 85 -14.61 4.10 -5.48
C VAL A 85 -13.89 3.39 -6.61
N ASP A 86 -14.05 3.88 -7.85
CA ASP A 86 -13.26 3.39 -8.97
C ASP A 86 -11.81 3.85 -8.81
N SER A 87 -10.95 2.92 -8.38
CA SER A 87 -9.50 3.12 -8.27
C SER A 87 -8.76 2.78 -9.55
N ARG A 88 -9.48 2.37 -10.61
CA ARG A 88 -8.88 2.09 -11.91
C ARG A 88 -8.70 3.41 -12.64
N ARG A 89 -7.50 3.60 -13.17
CA ARG A 89 -7.20 4.70 -14.07
C ARG A 89 -7.07 4.16 -15.48
N ARG A 90 -7.78 4.75 -16.45
CA ARG A 90 -7.64 4.31 -17.84
C ARG A 90 -6.28 4.74 -18.38
N ILE A 91 -5.70 3.94 -19.28
CA ILE A 91 -4.37 4.21 -19.84
C ILE A 91 -4.32 5.57 -20.55
N ASP A 92 -5.41 5.99 -21.19
CA ASP A 92 -5.53 7.26 -21.90
C ASP A 92 -5.49 8.51 -20.99
N GLU A 93 -5.63 8.34 -19.68
CA GLU A 93 -5.54 9.44 -18.71
C GLU A 93 -4.12 9.74 -18.23
N TYR A 94 -3.14 8.92 -18.63
CA TYR A 94 -1.72 9.19 -18.41
C TYR A 94 -1.13 10.02 -19.56
N ASP A 95 0.03 10.63 -19.35
CA ASP A 95 0.76 11.33 -20.42
C ASP A 95 1.27 10.36 -21.50
N ASP A 96 1.56 10.88 -22.70
CA ASP A 96 1.93 10.07 -23.87
C ASP A 96 3.16 9.17 -23.62
N ALA A 97 4.14 9.62 -22.81
CA ALA A 97 5.32 8.82 -22.52
C ALA A 97 4.97 7.63 -21.62
N THR A 98 4.19 7.87 -20.56
CA THR A 98 3.69 6.81 -19.69
C THR A 98 2.77 5.83 -20.44
N GLN A 99 1.92 6.33 -21.33
CA GLN A 99 1.10 5.49 -22.21
C GLN A 99 1.95 4.60 -23.11
N ALA A 100 3.02 5.13 -23.70
CA ALA A 100 3.93 4.36 -24.54
C ALA A 100 4.61 3.24 -23.75
N HIS A 101 5.00 3.50 -22.51
CA HIS A 101 5.56 2.48 -21.62
C HIS A 101 4.55 1.36 -21.31
N PHE A 102 3.30 1.72 -20.97
CA PHE A 102 2.27 0.70 -20.73
C PHE A 102 1.95 -0.12 -21.98
N ARG A 103 1.83 0.53 -23.15
CA ARG A 103 1.62 -0.16 -24.43
C ARG A 103 2.75 -1.14 -24.74
N LYS A 104 4.00 -0.72 -24.50
CA LYS A 104 5.18 -1.59 -24.64
C LYS A 104 5.11 -2.79 -23.70
N MET A 105 4.81 -2.57 -22.42
CA MET A 105 4.69 -3.63 -21.43
C MET A 105 3.61 -4.66 -21.80
N ILE A 106 2.44 -4.20 -22.25
CA ILE A 106 1.34 -5.07 -22.70
C ILE A 106 1.77 -5.87 -23.94
N PHE A 107 2.45 -5.23 -24.89
CA PHE A 107 2.96 -5.89 -26.08
C PHE A 107 3.98 -6.98 -25.73
N ASP A 108 4.95 -6.68 -24.87
CA ASP A 108 6.00 -7.62 -24.45
C ASP A 108 5.41 -8.82 -23.69
N GLN A 109 4.42 -8.57 -22.82
CA GLN A 109 3.71 -9.64 -22.12
C GLN A 109 2.99 -10.59 -23.09
N ASN A 110 2.36 -10.04 -24.13
CA ASN A 110 1.67 -10.84 -25.15
C ASN A 110 2.67 -11.62 -26.02
N GLN A 111 3.78 -11.00 -26.43
CA GLN A 111 4.84 -11.67 -27.18
C GLN A 111 5.46 -12.80 -26.37
N TYR A 112 5.67 -12.60 -25.06
CA TYR A 112 6.16 -13.66 -24.17
C TYR A 112 5.25 -14.89 -24.17
N HIS A 113 3.92 -14.71 -24.03
CA HIS A 113 2.97 -15.82 -24.10
C HIS A 113 2.96 -16.54 -25.46
N LEU A 114 3.32 -15.83 -26.53
CA LEU A 114 3.41 -16.36 -27.88
C LEU A 114 4.83 -16.87 -28.24
N GLY A 115 5.79 -16.79 -27.33
CA GLY A 115 7.20 -17.09 -27.60
C GLY A 115 7.86 -16.16 -28.63
N GLY A 116 7.28 -14.99 -28.84
CA GLY A 116 7.72 -13.98 -29.80
C GLY A 116 8.73 -12.98 -29.22
N PRO A 117 9.37 -12.18 -30.08
CA PRO A 117 10.36 -11.19 -29.69
C PRO A 117 9.71 -9.97 -29.00
N THR A 118 10.44 -9.35 -28.08
CA THR A 118 10.02 -8.11 -27.39
C THR A 118 10.08 -6.89 -28.31
N ALA A 119 9.38 -5.80 -27.95
CA ALA A 119 9.34 -4.56 -28.72
C ALA A 119 10.73 -3.97 -28.98
N ASP A 120 11.66 -4.06 -28.02
CA ASP A 120 13.04 -3.58 -28.19
C ASP A 120 13.85 -4.46 -29.16
N GLU A 121 13.58 -5.77 -29.19
CA GLU A 121 14.20 -6.70 -30.14
C GLU A 121 13.70 -6.46 -31.56
N ILE A 122 12.39 -6.20 -31.72
CA ILE A 122 11.79 -5.82 -33.00
C ILE A 122 12.36 -4.50 -33.50
N LEU A 123 12.57 -3.54 -32.59
CA LEU A 123 13.14 -2.24 -32.89
C LEU A 123 14.68 -2.27 -33.02
N GLY A 124 15.31 -3.44 -32.84
CA GLY A 124 16.76 -3.64 -33.01
C GLY A 124 17.61 -2.92 -31.96
N LYS A 125 17.04 -2.56 -30.80
CA LYS A 125 17.72 -1.81 -29.74
C LYS A 125 18.52 -2.69 -28.77
N THR A 126 18.37 -4.02 -28.84
CA THR A 126 19.08 -4.99 -27.99
C THR A 126 20.07 -5.85 -28.79
N LYS A 127 21.30 -5.97 -28.29
CA LYS A 127 22.26 -7.00 -28.74
C LYS A 127 21.85 -8.33 -28.09
N LYS A 128 21.63 -9.38 -28.90
CA LYS A 128 21.21 -10.72 -28.44
C LYS A 128 22.07 -11.20 -27.26
N ALA A 129 21.49 -11.26 -26.07
CA ALA A 129 22.02 -12.05 -24.96
C ALA A 129 21.38 -13.45 -25.05
N SER A 130 22.17 -14.49 -24.77
CA SER A 130 21.78 -15.89 -24.82
C SER A 130 20.54 -16.16 -23.95
N ASN A 131 19.43 -16.53 -24.58
CA ASN A 131 18.16 -16.83 -23.90
C ASN A 131 18.23 -18.21 -23.23
N ILE A 132 18.17 -18.21 -21.90
CA ILE A 132 17.78 -19.38 -21.11
C ILE A 132 16.28 -19.21 -20.80
N PRO A 133 15.42 -20.21 -21.06
CA PRO A 133 13.98 -20.10 -20.84
C PRO A 133 13.65 -19.74 -19.39
N GLY A 134 12.82 -18.72 -19.19
CA GLY A 134 12.25 -18.36 -17.88
C GLY A 134 12.94 -17.22 -17.10
N LEU A 135 13.97 -16.57 -17.65
CA LEU A 135 14.61 -15.41 -17.01
C LEU A 135 14.40 -14.11 -17.83
N PRO A 136 14.13 -12.96 -17.18
CA PRO A 136 14.01 -11.67 -17.87
C PRO A 136 15.31 -11.28 -18.62
N PRO A 137 15.20 -10.63 -19.79
CA PRO A 137 16.36 -10.16 -20.55
C PRO A 137 17.23 -9.20 -19.71
N GLY A 138 18.51 -9.53 -19.54
CA GLY A 138 19.47 -8.72 -18.79
C GLY A 138 19.92 -9.31 -17.45
N VAL A 139 19.26 -10.38 -16.95
CA VAL A 139 19.69 -11.09 -15.74
C VAL A 139 20.62 -12.24 -16.12
N LYS A 140 21.85 -12.24 -15.60
CA LYS A 140 22.81 -13.35 -15.72
C LYS A 140 22.87 -14.12 -14.41
N TYR A 141 22.90 -15.45 -14.46
CA TYR A 141 23.36 -16.23 -13.32
C TYR A 141 24.88 -16.09 -13.20
N THR A 142 25.38 -15.60 -12.07
CA THR A 142 26.79 -15.79 -11.70
C THR A 142 26.93 -17.18 -11.10
N ASP A 143 27.61 -18.09 -11.80
CA ASP A 143 27.98 -19.37 -11.20
C ASP A 143 29.21 -19.18 -10.30
N ASN A 144 29.01 -19.24 -8.98
CA ASN A 144 30.10 -19.14 -8.00
C ASN A 144 30.99 -20.40 -7.93
N ASN A 145 30.92 -21.30 -8.91
CA ASN A 145 31.77 -22.49 -8.96
C ASN A 145 32.68 -22.49 -10.19
N SER A 146 33.60 -21.54 -10.26
CA SER A 146 34.84 -21.69 -11.03
C SER A 146 36.02 -21.24 -10.18
N LYS A 147 36.77 -22.23 -9.68
CA LYS A 147 38.14 -22.02 -9.20
C LYS A 147 38.98 -21.53 -10.37
N GLY A 148 39.44 -20.29 -10.31
CA GLY A 148 40.39 -19.72 -11.25
C GLY A 148 40.45 -18.21 -11.05
N GLY A 149 41.52 -17.74 -10.40
CA GLY A 149 41.67 -16.35 -10.01
C GLY A 149 41.79 -15.40 -11.19
N ASP A 150 41.20 -14.21 -11.06
CA ASP A 150 41.97 -12.97 -11.00
C ASP A 150 41.08 -11.82 -10.54
N SER A 151 41.70 -10.88 -9.84
CA SER A 151 41.07 -9.72 -9.22
C SER A 151 40.42 -8.78 -10.24
N ASN A 152 39.09 -8.63 -10.19
CA ASN A 152 38.43 -7.36 -10.49
C ASN A 152 37.07 -7.27 -9.76
N LYS A 153 36.94 -6.23 -8.93
CA LYS A 153 35.73 -5.86 -8.19
C LYS A 153 34.61 -5.55 -9.21
N SER A 154 33.67 -6.48 -9.39
CA SER A 154 32.41 -6.19 -10.07
C SER A 154 31.38 -5.79 -9.02
N GLU A 155 31.04 -4.50 -8.98
CA GLU A 155 29.92 -3.98 -8.19
C GLU A 155 28.63 -4.73 -8.56
N THR A 156 28.04 -5.41 -7.59
CA THR A 156 26.71 -6.01 -7.68
C THR A 156 25.69 -4.89 -7.88
N PRO A 157 24.89 -4.88 -8.95
CA PRO A 157 23.84 -3.89 -9.12
C PRO A 157 22.78 -4.02 -8.03
N GLU A 158 22.41 -2.91 -7.40
CA GLU A 158 21.37 -2.90 -6.36
C GLU A 158 20.01 -3.30 -6.93
N LEU A 159 19.32 -4.20 -6.23
CA LEU A 159 18.00 -4.69 -6.60
C LEU A 159 16.90 -3.67 -6.26
N PRO A 160 15.81 -3.61 -7.05
CA PRO A 160 14.65 -2.79 -6.71
C PRO A 160 14.01 -3.23 -5.37
N PRO A 161 13.34 -2.30 -4.65
CA PRO A 161 12.78 -2.57 -3.33
C PRO A 161 11.83 -3.77 -3.34
N GLY A 162 12.06 -4.76 -2.47
CA GLY A 162 11.22 -5.94 -2.32
C GLY A 162 11.61 -7.15 -3.20
N VAL A 163 12.74 -7.08 -3.92
CA VAL A 163 13.29 -8.22 -4.66
C VAL A 163 14.57 -8.67 -3.96
N GLU A 164 14.58 -9.91 -3.50
CA GLU A 164 15.75 -10.56 -2.90
C GLU A 164 16.37 -11.56 -3.88
N TYR A 165 17.68 -11.78 -3.75
CA TYR A 165 18.33 -12.87 -4.47
C TYR A 165 17.85 -14.21 -3.91
N ILE A 166 17.37 -15.10 -4.78
CA ILE A 166 17.03 -16.46 -4.38
C ILE A 166 18.30 -17.31 -4.47
N ASP A 167 18.74 -17.84 -3.33
CA ASP A 167 19.92 -18.70 -3.27
C ASP A 167 19.70 -20.01 -4.06
N LYS A 168 20.78 -20.53 -4.68
CA LYS A 168 20.75 -21.80 -5.44
C LYS A 168 20.22 -22.97 -4.62
N LYS A 169 20.46 -22.97 -3.30
CA LYS A 169 19.96 -23.99 -2.38
C LYS A 169 18.43 -24.00 -2.33
N THR A 170 17.81 -22.83 -2.36
CA THR A 170 16.36 -22.64 -2.34
C THR A 170 15.72 -23.09 -3.66
N LEU A 171 16.42 -22.92 -4.79
CA LEU A 171 16.00 -23.43 -6.09
C LEU A 171 16.03 -24.97 -6.14
N ASP A 172 17.12 -25.59 -5.68
CA ASP A 172 17.29 -27.05 -5.70
C ASP A 172 16.31 -27.77 -4.76
N GLU A 173 15.93 -27.14 -3.65
CA GLU A 173 14.91 -27.64 -2.73
C GLU A 173 13.50 -27.58 -3.35
N ALA A 174 13.21 -26.55 -4.16
CA ALA A 174 11.94 -26.42 -4.87
C ALA A 174 11.78 -27.43 -6.04
N GLU A 175 12.87 -27.81 -6.71
CA GLU A 175 12.83 -28.81 -7.79
C GLU A 175 12.63 -30.24 -7.28
N LYS A 176 13.13 -30.56 -6.09
CA LYS A 176 12.98 -31.89 -5.47
C LYS A 176 11.54 -32.22 -5.04
N GLY A 177 10.67 -31.22 -4.92
CA GLY A 177 9.26 -31.41 -4.54
C GLY A 177 8.31 -31.78 -5.68
N LYS A 178 8.80 -31.88 -6.93
CA LYS A 178 7.96 -32.08 -8.14
C LYS A 178 8.04 -33.48 -8.78
N LYS A 179 8.56 -34.49 -8.09
CA LYS A 179 8.55 -35.90 -8.55
C LYS A 179 7.58 -36.75 -7.73
#